data_AF-A0A935C720-F1
#
_entry.id   AF-A0A935C720-F1
#
_cell.length_a   1.000
_cell.length_b   1.000
_cell.length_c   1.000
_cell.angle_alpha   90.00
_cell.angle_beta   90.00
_cell.angle_gamma   90.00
#
_symmetry.space_group_name_H-M   'P 1'
#
loop_
_entity.id
_entity.type
_entity.pdbx_description
1 polymer ?
#
loop_
_entity_poly.entity_id
_entity_poly.type
_entity_poly.pdbx_seq_one_letter_code
_entity_poly.pdbx_strand_id
1 'polypeptide(L)'
;MTALISQSEVDQFLSCSRKHYYAFGEKLQPRHFGQGLARGLLGHLVLDSYYSQFVRTRTSIGLRSSSVENVQTALSIMNQPEYLSDPVLLLELRILLEDYFRFYDGELDEWEILAVEQEFRLDDEIPFKLRYDQAA
;
A
#
# COMPACT_ATOMS: atom_id res chain seq x y z
N MET A 1 -13.94 -6.35 -24.98
CA MET A 1 -12.78 -6.47 -24.09
C MET A 1 -12.66 -5.15 -23.37
N THR A 2 -12.97 -5.10 -22.09
CA THR A 2 -12.69 -3.94 -21.24
C THR A 2 -11.18 -3.88 -21.00
N ALA A 3 -10.54 -2.78 -21.39
CA ALA A 3 -9.13 -2.56 -21.10
C ALA A 3 -9.01 -2.21 -19.61
N LEU A 4 -8.33 -3.06 -18.83
CA LEU A 4 -8.00 -2.77 -17.44
C LEU A 4 -6.82 -1.81 -17.44
N ILE A 5 -7.02 -0.58 -16.98
CA ILE A 5 -5.97 0.44 -16.86
C ILE A 5 -5.85 0.80 -15.37
N SER A 6 -4.65 0.71 -14.82
CA SER A 6 -4.40 1.08 -13.41
C SER A 6 -4.23 2.59 -13.26
N GLN A 7 -4.54 3.13 -12.07
CA GLN A 7 -4.27 4.55 -11.77
C GLN A 7 -2.78 4.91 -11.94
N SER A 8 -1.89 4.01 -11.53
CA SER A 8 -0.45 4.18 -11.72
C SER A 8 -0.03 4.27 -13.20
N GLU A 9 -0.75 3.57 -14.10
CA GLU A 9 -0.53 3.67 -15.53
C GLU A 9 -0.97 5.03 -16.07
N VAL A 10 -2.16 5.51 -15.66
CA VAL A 10 -2.69 6.82 -16.03
C VAL A 10 -1.75 7.93 -15.57
N ASP A 11 -1.34 7.93 -14.30
CA ASP A 11 -0.41 8.92 -13.73
C ASP A 11 0.93 8.93 -14.49
N GLN A 12 1.42 7.75 -14.90
CA GLN A 12 2.66 7.66 -15.66
C GLN A 12 2.51 8.22 -17.08
N PHE A 13 1.37 7.99 -17.73
CA PHE A 13 1.07 8.58 -19.03
C PHE A 13 0.96 10.10 -18.96
N LEU A 14 0.20 10.61 -17.97
CA LEU A 14 -0.02 12.04 -17.76
C LEU A 14 1.26 12.78 -17.36
N SER A 15 2.15 12.14 -16.60
CA SER A 15 3.44 12.73 -16.24
C SER A 15 4.44 12.71 -17.39
N CYS A 16 4.54 11.61 -18.14
CA CYS A 16 5.40 11.50 -19.31
C CYS A 16 5.01 10.30 -20.19
N SER A 17 4.40 10.59 -21.35
CA SER A 17 3.98 9.57 -22.33
C SER A 17 5.10 8.62 -22.75
N ARG A 18 6.34 9.12 -22.88
CA ARG A 18 7.49 8.28 -23.23
C ARG A 18 7.92 7.34 -22.10
N LYS A 19 7.77 7.78 -20.84
CA LYS A 19 8.01 6.93 -19.66
C LYS A 19 6.92 5.85 -19.55
N HIS A 20 5.68 6.17 -19.88
CA HIS A 20 4.59 5.19 -19.99
C HIS A 20 4.87 4.15 -21.08
N TYR A 21 5.23 4.58 -22.29
CA TYR A 21 5.56 3.68 -23.40
C TYR A 21 6.61 2.63 -23.01
N TYR A 22 7.72 3.04 -22.39
CA TYR A 22 8.76 2.09 -21.98
C TYR A 22 8.32 1.14 -20.87
N ALA A 23 7.51 1.59 -19.91
CA ALA A 23 7.09 0.76 -18.78
C ALA A 23 5.93 -0.19 -19.11
N PHE A 24 4.94 0.26 -19.89
CA PHE A 24 3.70 -0.48 -20.15
C PHE A 24 3.64 -1.05 -21.58
N GLY A 25 4.20 -0.35 -22.57
CA GLY A 25 4.31 -0.83 -23.95
C GLY A 25 5.44 -1.85 -24.12
N GLU A 26 6.67 -1.43 -23.83
CA GLU A 26 7.88 -2.27 -23.96
C GLU A 26 8.14 -3.16 -22.74
N LYS A 27 7.40 -2.95 -21.64
CA LYS A 27 7.52 -3.73 -20.39
C LYS A 27 8.92 -3.72 -19.78
N LEU A 28 9.65 -2.61 -19.94
CA LEU A 28 10.98 -2.45 -19.37
C LEU A 28 10.89 -2.28 -17.85
N GLN A 29 11.73 -3.03 -17.13
CA GLN A 29 11.87 -2.95 -15.67
C GLN A 29 13.26 -2.42 -15.31
N PRO A 30 13.39 -1.64 -14.22
CA PRO A 30 14.69 -1.21 -13.74
C PRO A 30 15.53 -2.42 -13.31
N ARG A 31 16.84 -2.40 -13.61
CA ARG A 31 17.76 -3.47 -13.21
C ARG A 31 17.95 -3.56 -11.70
N HIS A 32 17.80 -2.42 -11.02
CA HIS A 32 17.92 -2.31 -9.57
C HIS A 32 16.74 -1.49 -9.05
N PHE A 33 16.10 -1.99 -8.01
CA PHE A 33 15.11 -1.22 -7.28
C PHE A 33 15.85 -0.25 -6.34
N GLY A 34 15.44 1.01 -6.35
CA GLY A 34 15.95 1.99 -5.40
C GLY A 34 15.50 1.64 -3.97
N GLN A 35 16.29 2.03 -2.97
CA GLN A 35 15.97 1.81 -1.56
C GLN A 35 14.57 2.33 -1.17
N GLY A 36 14.09 3.41 -1.79
CA GLY A 36 12.74 3.93 -1.57
C GLY A 36 11.63 2.96 -1.96
N LEU A 37 11.79 2.24 -3.08
CA LEU A 37 10.81 1.24 -3.50
C LEU A 37 10.83 0.03 -2.57
N ALA A 38 12.02 -0.46 -2.20
CA ALA A 38 12.16 -1.56 -1.25
C ALA A 38 11.54 -1.21 0.12
N ARG A 39 11.79 0.00 0.61
CA ARG A 39 11.18 0.54 1.84
C ARG A 39 9.66 0.59 1.74
N GLY A 40 9.14 1.11 0.63
CA GLY A 40 7.70 1.18 0.38
C GLY A 40 7.06 -0.21 0.39
N LEU A 41 7.58 -1.14 -0.40
CA LEU A 41 7.07 -2.51 -0.49
C LEU A 41 7.03 -3.19 0.89
N LEU A 42 8.13 -3.11 1.64
CA LEU A 42 8.19 -3.74 2.96
C LEU A 42 7.25 -3.04 3.97
N GLY A 43 7.15 -1.72 3.93
CA GLY A 43 6.20 -0.96 4.75
C GLY A 43 4.75 -1.35 4.47
N HIS A 44 4.37 -1.49 3.20
CA HIS A 44 3.06 -1.98 2.78
C HIS A 44 2.79 -3.39 3.30
N LEU A 45 3.75 -4.31 3.21
CA LEU A 45 3.58 -5.67 3.75
C LEU A 45 3.32 -5.69 5.25
N VAL A 46 4.02 -4.84 6.02
CA VAL A 46 3.79 -4.72 7.46
C VAL A 46 2.41 -4.16 7.75
N LEU A 47 2.02 -3.07 7.08
CA LEU A 47 0.72 -2.42 7.30
C LEU A 47 -0.45 -3.29 6.85
N ASP A 48 -0.35 -3.99 5.72
CA ASP A 48 -1.34 -4.98 5.28
C ASP A 48 -1.53 -6.06 6.35
N SER A 49 -0.44 -6.66 6.83
CA SER A 49 -0.51 -7.67 7.89
C SER A 49 -1.18 -7.15 9.16
N TYR A 50 -0.87 -5.91 9.57
CA TYR A 50 -1.51 -5.27 10.72
C TYR A 50 -3.01 -5.10 10.51
N TYR A 51 -3.42 -4.44 9.42
CA TYR A 51 -4.82 -4.08 9.20
C TYR A 51 -5.68 -5.29 8.84
N SER A 52 -5.13 -6.25 8.09
CA SER A 52 -5.78 -7.53 7.82
C SER A 52 -6.06 -8.30 9.11
N GLN A 53 -5.15 -8.28 10.08
CA GLN A 53 -5.39 -8.85 11.41
C GLN A 53 -6.41 -8.04 12.21
N PHE A 54 -6.29 -6.71 12.21
CA PHE A 54 -7.22 -5.81 12.89
C PHE A 54 -8.68 -6.05 12.45
N VAL A 55 -8.93 -6.15 11.14
CA VAL A 55 -10.25 -6.46 10.58
C VAL A 55 -10.71 -7.85 11.02
N ARG A 56 -9.86 -8.87 10.93
CA ARG A 56 -10.19 -10.25 11.34
C ARG A 56 -10.58 -10.32 12.82
N THR A 57 -9.83 -9.68 13.71
CA THR A 57 -10.06 -9.79 15.15
C THR A 57 -11.34 -9.07 15.59
N ARG A 58 -11.64 -7.91 14.99
CA ARG A 58 -12.93 -7.22 15.22
C ARG A 58 -14.12 -8.01 14.69
N THR A 59 -13.98 -8.63 13.52
CA THR A 59 -15.07 -9.37 12.88
C THR A 59 -15.36 -10.71 13.55
N SER A 60 -14.32 -11.42 14.02
CA SER A 60 -14.46 -12.82 14.46
C SER A 60 -14.85 -13.01 15.92
N ILE A 61 -14.56 -12.07 16.83
CA ILE A 61 -14.72 -12.33 18.27
C ILE A 61 -15.33 -11.16 19.07
N GLY A 62 -15.51 -9.97 18.51
CA GLY A 62 -15.85 -8.79 19.32
C GLY A 62 -14.80 -8.49 20.41
N LEU A 63 -13.64 -9.14 20.33
CA LEU A 63 -12.48 -8.90 21.17
C LEU A 63 -11.71 -7.74 20.58
N ARG A 64 -11.47 -6.71 21.40
CA ARG A 64 -10.37 -5.79 21.17
C ARG A 64 -9.09 -6.53 21.56
N SER A 65 -8.41 -7.20 20.62
CA SER A 65 -7.00 -7.54 20.88
C SER A 65 -6.25 -6.25 21.12
N SER A 66 -5.26 -6.27 22.01
CA SER A 66 -4.46 -5.07 22.27
C SER A 66 -3.79 -4.63 20.97
N SER A 67 -3.90 -3.35 20.62
CA SER A 67 -3.25 -2.74 19.46
C SER A 67 -1.76 -3.13 19.38
N VAL A 68 -1.12 -3.24 20.54
CA VAL A 68 0.29 -3.64 20.74
C VAL A 68 0.62 -5.02 20.18
N GLU A 69 -0.21 -6.04 20.38
CA GLU A 69 0.05 -7.41 19.92
C GLU A 69 -0.02 -7.51 18.39
N ASN A 70 -0.98 -6.81 17.79
CA ASN A 70 -1.12 -6.71 16.33
C ASN A 70 0.10 -5.98 15.73
N VAL A 71 0.57 -4.90 16.37
CA VAL A 71 1.78 -4.16 15.93
C VAL A 71 3.01 -5.05 15.98
N GLN A 72 3.26 -5.74 17.09
CA GLN A 72 4.44 -6.59 17.23
C GLN A 72 4.45 -7.74 16.21
N THR A 73 3.28 -8.30 15.94
CA THR A 73 3.11 -9.37 14.95
C THR A 73 3.37 -8.84 13.54
N ALA A 74 2.87 -7.65 13.20
CA ALA A 74 3.11 -7.01 11.92
C ALA A 74 4.61 -6.68 11.72
N LEU A 75 5.26 -6.09 12.71
CA LEU A 75 6.69 -5.74 12.65
C LEU A 75 7.59 -6.99 12.50
N SER A 76 7.12 -8.17 12.93
CA SER A 76 7.87 -9.42 12.80
C SER A 76 8.15 -9.83 11.35
N ILE A 77 7.38 -9.32 10.38
CA ILE A 77 7.63 -9.54 8.94
C ILE A 77 9.03 -9.05 8.55
N MET A 78 9.48 -7.94 9.13
CA MET A 78 10.80 -7.39 8.86
C MET A 78 11.95 -8.28 9.34
N ASN A 79 11.68 -9.27 10.19
CA ASN A 79 12.68 -10.22 10.67
C ASN A 79 12.82 -11.45 9.77
N GLN A 80 12.01 -11.58 8.71
CA GLN A 80 12.10 -12.73 7.80
C GLN A 80 13.39 -12.68 6.98
N PRO A 81 14.08 -13.81 6.76
CA PRO A 81 15.39 -13.86 6.10
C PRO A 81 15.45 -13.16 4.74
N GLU A 82 14.33 -13.17 4.01
CA GLU A 82 14.16 -12.57 2.69
C GLU A 82 14.34 -11.05 2.69
N TYR A 83 14.14 -10.37 3.84
CA TYR A 83 14.21 -8.92 3.97
C TYR A 83 15.45 -8.42 4.74
N LEU A 84 16.26 -9.33 5.30
CA LEU A 84 17.45 -9.01 6.11
C LEU A 84 18.65 -8.49 5.31
N SER A 85 18.50 -8.25 4.00
CA SER A 85 19.60 -7.84 3.12
C SER A 85 20.12 -6.42 3.37
N ASP A 86 19.33 -5.55 3.99
CA ASP A 86 19.72 -4.15 4.29
C ASP A 86 19.31 -3.78 5.73
N PRO A 87 20.19 -3.99 6.74
CA PRO A 87 19.85 -3.79 8.15
C PRO A 87 19.59 -2.32 8.50
N VAL A 88 20.16 -1.37 7.75
CA VAL A 88 19.93 0.06 7.98
C VAL A 88 18.52 0.43 7.53
N LEU A 89 18.12 -0.02 6.34
CA LEU A 89 16.76 0.18 5.83
C LEU A 89 15.72 -0.40 6.79
N LEU A 90 15.96 -1.60 7.32
CA LEU A 90 15.06 -2.25 8.27
C LEU A 90 14.92 -1.46 9.58
N LEU A 91 16.04 -0.95 10.11
CA LEU A 91 16.02 -0.15 11.33
C LEU A 91 15.26 1.17 11.13
N GLU A 92 15.53 1.87 10.03
CA GLU A 92 14.83 3.13 9.70
C GLU A 92 13.34 2.90 9.50
N LEU A 93 12.96 1.84 8.77
CA LEU A 93 11.56 1.50 8.55
C LEU A 93 10.87 1.12 9.86
N ARG A 94 11.55 0.37 10.73
CA ARG A 94 11.01 0.01 12.05
C ARG A 94 10.72 1.24 12.90
N ILE A 95 11.66 2.18 12.98
CA ILE A 95 11.46 3.43 13.73
C ILE A 95 10.26 4.19 13.16
N LEU A 96 10.18 4.32 11.83
CA LEU A 96 9.07 5.00 11.16
C LEU A 96 7.71 4.34 11.47
N LEU A 97 7.64 3.01 11.44
CA LEU A 97 6.40 2.27 11.72
C LEU A 97 6.02 2.34 13.20
N GLU A 98 6.99 2.24 14.11
CA GLU A 98 6.74 2.41 15.55
C GLU A 98 6.22 3.83 15.85
N ASP A 99 6.79 4.86 15.22
CA ASP A 99 6.31 6.23 15.35
C ASP A 99 4.92 6.40 14.74
N TYR A 100 4.63 5.77 13.59
CA TYR A 100 3.29 5.76 13.00
C TYR A 100 2.25 5.16 13.95
N PHE A 101 2.52 3.98 14.51
CA PHE A 101 1.58 3.33 15.43
C PHE A 101 1.43 4.08 16.75
N ARG A 102 2.51 4.69 17.24
CA ARG A 102 2.45 5.55 18.43
C ARG A 102 1.64 6.81 18.17
N PHE A 103 1.79 7.42 16.99
CA PHE A 103 1.08 8.64 16.62
C PHE A 103 -0.44 8.43 16.59
N TYR A 104 -0.88 7.30 16.03
CA TYR A 104 -2.31 6.96 15.96
C TYR A 104 -2.81 6.08 17.11
N ASP A 105 -2.02 5.92 18.18
CA ASP A 105 -2.45 5.12 19.32
C ASP A 105 -3.74 5.70 19.94
N GLY A 106 -4.72 4.84 20.19
CA GLY A 106 -6.07 5.23 20.59
C GLY A 106 -7.00 5.64 19.44
N GLU A 107 -6.52 6.36 18.42
CA GLU A 107 -7.33 6.73 17.25
C GLU A 107 -7.65 5.52 16.36
N LEU A 108 -6.71 4.58 16.22
CA LEU A 108 -6.92 3.34 15.45
C LEU A 108 -8.12 2.55 15.97
N ASP A 109 -8.44 2.67 17.26
CA ASP A 109 -9.61 2.00 17.84
C ASP A 109 -10.95 2.61 17.42
N GLU A 110 -10.95 3.84 16.93
CA GLU A 110 -12.15 4.52 16.43
C GLU A 110 -12.37 4.26 14.94
N TRP A 111 -11.35 3.76 14.24
CA TRP A 111 -11.43 3.57 12.80
C TRP A 111 -12.28 2.34 12.43
N GLU A 112 -13.10 2.53 11.41
CA GLU A 112 -13.74 1.44 10.68
C GLU A 112 -12.92 1.14 9.42
N ILE A 113 -12.16 0.04 9.46
CA ILE A 113 -11.37 -0.40 8.31
C ILE A 113 -12.28 -1.15 7.35
N LEU A 114 -12.68 -0.50 6.25
CA LEU A 114 -13.60 -1.06 5.25
C LEU A 114 -12.95 -2.15 4.37
N ALA A 115 -11.69 -1.93 4.01
CA ALA A 115 -10.92 -2.83 3.14
C ALA A 115 -9.41 -2.61 3.33
N VAL A 116 -8.62 -3.64 3.04
CA VAL A 116 -7.14 -3.61 3.06
C VAL A 116 -6.65 -4.27 1.77
N GLU A 117 -5.78 -3.57 1.02
CA GLU A 117 -5.20 -4.04 -0.26
C GLU A 117 -6.23 -4.64 -1.25
N GLN A 118 -7.44 -4.08 -1.28
CA GLN A 118 -8.52 -4.52 -2.18
C GLN A 118 -8.46 -3.77 -3.52
N GLU A 119 -8.56 -4.52 -4.62
CA GLU A 119 -8.68 -3.94 -5.96
C GLU A 119 -10.09 -3.36 -6.16
N PHE A 120 -10.17 -2.07 -6.47
CA PHE A 120 -11.40 -1.41 -6.88
C PHE A 120 -11.42 -1.24 -8.40
N ARG A 121 -12.50 -1.69 -9.03
CA ARG A 121 -12.72 -1.53 -10.47
C ARG A 121 -13.82 -0.51 -10.68
N LEU A 122 -13.52 0.47 -11.53
CA LEU A 122 -14.52 1.41 -12.02
C LEU A 122 -15.13 0.76 -13.27
N ASP A 123 -16.33 0.22 -13.14
CA ASP A 123 -17.13 -0.17 -14.30
C ASP A 123 -17.80 1.09 -14.90
N ASP A 124 -18.27 1.00 -16.15
CA ASP A 124 -18.86 2.10 -16.93
C ASP A 124 -20.12 2.75 -16.30
N GLU A 125 -20.57 2.30 -15.12
CA GLU A 125 -21.80 2.75 -14.43
C GLU A 125 -21.57 3.85 -13.36
N ILE A 126 -20.36 4.40 -13.23
CA ILE A 126 -20.09 5.48 -12.27
C ILE A 126 -20.44 6.85 -12.87
N PRO A 127 -21.28 7.68 -12.20
CA PRO A 127 -21.90 8.88 -12.78
C PRO A 127 -20.99 10.11 -12.88
N PHE A 128 -19.69 9.97 -12.62
CA PHE A 128 -18.74 11.05 -12.82
C PHE A 128 -18.41 11.15 -14.31
N LYS A 129 -19.23 11.88 -15.06
CA LYS A 129 -18.84 12.44 -16.35
C LYS A 129 -17.54 13.22 -16.12
N LEU A 130 -16.41 12.66 -16.52
CA LEU A 130 -15.20 13.42 -16.81
C LEU A 130 -15.60 14.45 -17.86
N ARG A 131 -15.91 15.67 -17.42
CA ARG A 131 -15.97 16.82 -18.32
C ARG A 131 -14.55 17.04 -18.82
N TYR A 132 -14.24 16.46 -19.96
CA TYR A 132 -13.24 17.03 -20.85
C TYR A 132 -13.85 18.34 -21.38
N ASP A 133 -13.79 19.39 -20.56
CA ASP A 133 -13.98 20.72 -21.08
C ASP A 133 -12.86 20.93 -22.10
N GLN A 134 -13.27 20.98 -23.36
CA GLN A 134 -12.42 21.17 -24.52
C GLN A 134 -11.62 22.45 -24.32
N ALA A 135 -10.32 22.31 -24.04
CA ALA A 135 -9.39 23.40 -24.28
C ALA A 135 -9.20 23.49 -25.80
N ALA A 136 -9.91 24.45 -26.39
CA ALA A 136 -9.66 25.00 -27.71
C ALA A 136 -8.34 25.79 -27.73
#